data_AF-A0A101T3W9-F1
#
_entry.id   AF-A0A101T3W9-F1
#
_cell.length_a   1.000
_cell.length_b   1.000
_cell.length_c   1.000
_cell.angle_alpha   90.00
_cell.angle_beta   90.00
_cell.angle_gamma   90.00
#
_symmetry.space_group_name_H-M   'P 1'
#
loop_
_entity.id
_entity.type
_entity.pdbx_description
1 polymer ?
#
loop_
_entity_poly.entity_id
_entity_poly.type
_entity_poly.pdbx_seq_one_letter_code
_entity_poly.pdbx_strand_id
1 'polypeptide(L)'
;MDIDTSQPWGLVIDYAGRATITEAGHTIHVNVADTSLSSVIGPDSITGTYSPVTVDAQFTEDGAAGAVLRGWGRVTVMPVGTDPVVPDQTAVQRAVAAALDDFAAHTAAYADLCARWAPAGGDPGTGT
;
A
#
# COMPACT_ATOMS: atom_id res chain seq x y z
N MET A 1 8.88 11.64 4.14
CA MET A 1 9.54 10.92 3.04
C MET A 1 9.45 11.79 1.78
N ASP A 2 10.57 12.04 1.09
CA ASP A 2 10.58 12.68 -0.24
C ASP A 2 10.93 11.58 -1.26
N ILE A 3 9.95 10.69 -1.53
CA ILE A 3 10.12 9.69 -2.60
C ILE A 3 10.05 10.46 -3.91
N ASP A 4 11.18 10.53 -4.60
CA ASP A 4 11.22 10.94 -5.98
C ASP A 4 10.57 9.84 -6.85
N THR A 5 9.29 10.02 -7.17
CA THR A 5 8.52 9.10 -8.00
C THR A 5 9.03 9.03 -9.45
N SER A 6 9.99 9.88 -9.84
CA SER A 6 10.62 9.89 -11.16
C SER A 6 11.91 9.07 -11.24
N GLN A 7 12.46 8.61 -10.10
CA GLN A 7 13.66 7.76 -10.11
C GLN A 7 13.31 6.30 -10.44
N PRO A 8 14.16 5.59 -11.20
CA PRO A 8 13.97 4.19 -11.53
C PRO A 8 14.36 3.32 -10.34
N TRP A 9 13.56 3.33 -9.28
CA TRP A 9 13.67 2.34 -8.21
C TRP A 9 13.17 1.00 -8.78
N GLY A 10 14.12 0.18 -9.23
CA GLY A 10 13.84 -1.04 -9.98
C GLY A 10 13.51 -2.21 -9.06
N LEU A 11 12.23 -2.39 -8.72
CA LEU A 11 11.75 -3.71 -8.34
C LEU A 11 11.53 -4.51 -9.63
N VAL A 12 12.45 -5.43 -9.95
CA VAL A 12 12.25 -6.37 -11.07
C VAL A 12 11.25 -7.41 -10.59
N ILE A 13 10.00 -7.27 -11.04
CA ILE A 13 8.91 -8.21 -10.74
C ILE A 13 8.93 -9.32 -11.78
N ASP A 14 9.43 -10.49 -11.37
CA ASP A 14 8.96 -11.77 -11.92
C ASP A 14 7.63 -12.07 -11.21
N TYR A 15 6.57 -12.46 -11.92
CA TYR A 15 5.20 -12.45 -11.41
C TYR A 15 4.91 -13.55 -10.37
N ALA A 16 5.44 -13.34 -9.16
CA ALA A 16 5.02 -13.84 -7.85
C ALA A 16 6.13 -13.42 -6.86
N GLY A 17 5.83 -12.55 -5.89
CA GLY A 17 6.89 -12.09 -4.99
C GLY A 17 6.45 -11.14 -3.90
N ARG A 18 7.29 -11.07 -2.85
CA ARG A 18 7.19 -10.09 -1.77
C ARG A 18 8.45 -9.25 -1.75
N ALA A 19 8.27 -7.95 -1.69
CA ALA A 19 9.36 -7.00 -1.50
C ALA A 19 9.10 -6.11 -0.28
N THR A 20 10.13 -5.90 0.51
CA THR A 20 10.12 -4.96 1.64
C THR A 20 11.17 -3.91 1.36
N ILE A 21 10.76 -2.65 1.40
CA ILE A 21 11.65 -1.50 1.26
C ILE A 21 11.65 -0.78 2.60
N THR A 22 12.81 -0.65 3.22
CA THR A 22 12.99 0.08 4.48
C THR A 22 13.95 1.22 4.25
N GLU A 23 13.52 2.46 4.53
CA GLU A 23 14.36 3.65 4.45
C GLU A 23 13.99 4.61 5.58
N ALA A 24 15.00 5.14 6.27
CA ALA A 24 14.85 6.13 7.35
C ALA A 24 13.86 5.73 8.47
N GLY A 25 13.69 4.43 8.74
CA GLY A 25 12.76 3.92 9.76
C GLY A 25 11.32 3.73 9.27
N HIS A 26 11.01 4.16 8.04
CA HIS A 26 9.74 3.86 7.39
C HIS A 26 9.84 2.58 6.59
N THR A 27 8.74 1.83 6.53
CA THR A 27 8.69 0.56 5.83
C THR A 27 7.53 0.54 4.85
N ILE A 28 7.82 0.16 3.61
CA ILE A 28 6.83 -0.17 2.60
C ILE A 28 6.86 -1.68 2.34
N HIS A 29 5.70 -2.30 2.47
CA HIS A 29 5.49 -3.68 2.07
C HIS A 29 4.79 -3.70 0.71
N VAL A 30 5.42 -4.35 -0.28
CA VAL A 30 4.84 -4.59 -1.60
C VAL A 30 4.60 -6.09 -1.76
N ASN A 31 3.37 -6.46 -2.06
CA ASN A 31 3.00 -7.83 -2.39
C ASN A 31 2.45 -7.90 -3.81
N VAL A 32 3.00 -8.80 -4.63
CA VAL A 32 2.52 -9.07 -5.98
C VAL A 32 2.07 -10.52 -6.05
N ALA A 33 0.80 -10.73 -6.33
CA ALA A 33 0.21 -12.06 -6.43
C ALA A 33 -0.56 -12.23 -7.75
N ASP A 34 -0.34 -13.37 -8.39
CA ASP A 34 -1.27 -13.95 -9.35
C ASP A 34 -2.43 -14.58 -8.56
N THR A 35 -3.66 -14.36 -9.02
CA THR A 35 -4.87 -14.92 -8.42
C THR A 35 -5.27 -16.27 -9.04
N SER A 36 -4.47 -16.79 -9.98
CA SER A 36 -4.71 -18.09 -10.59
C SER A 36 -4.62 -19.24 -9.56
N LEU A 37 -5.54 -20.20 -9.67
CA LEU A 37 -5.63 -21.37 -8.79
C LEU A 37 -4.69 -22.52 -9.21
N SER A 38 -3.81 -22.28 -10.19
CA SER A 38 -3.05 -23.29 -10.91
C SER A 38 -1.55 -23.03 -10.77
N SER A 39 -0.76 -24.09 -10.52
CA SER A 39 0.71 -24.02 -10.56
C SER A 39 1.26 -23.80 -11.98
N VAL A 40 0.40 -23.88 -13.00
CA VAL A 40 0.69 -23.56 -14.39
C VAL A 40 0.01 -22.23 -14.70
N ILE A 41 0.79 -21.21 -15.06
CA ILE A 41 0.26 -19.93 -15.56
C ILE A 41 -0.50 -20.24 -16.85
N GLY A 42 -1.83 -20.23 -16.77
CA GLY A 42 -2.74 -20.59 -17.85
C GLY A 42 -4.07 -19.87 -17.70
N PRO A 43 -4.84 -19.74 -18.79
CA PRO A 43 -6.17 -19.18 -18.71
C PRO A 43 -7.06 -20.06 -17.82
N ASP A 44 -7.97 -19.43 -17.09
CA ASP A 44 -9.01 -20.12 -16.34
C ASP A 44 -9.79 -21.05 -17.29
N SER A 45 -10.00 -22.29 -16.89
CA SER A 45 -10.58 -23.32 -17.76
C SER A 45 -12.07 -23.12 -18.03
N ILE A 46 -12.75 -22.24 -17.28
CA ILE A 46 -14.17 -21.91 -17.43
C ILE A 46 -14.34 -20.65 -18.28
N THR A 47 -13.56 -19.60 -18.01
CA THR A 47 -13.70 -18.30 -18.69
C THR A 47 -12.75 -18.14 -19.89
N GLY A 48 -11.72 -18.95 -20.00
CA GLY A 48 -10.70 -18.83 -21.04
C GLY A 48 -9.78 -17.61 -20.89
N THR A 49 -9.85 -16.90 -19.77
CA THR A 49 -9.09 -15.67 -19.51
C THR A 49 -8.02 -15.91 -18.45
N TYR A 50 -6.88 -15.23 -18.57
CA TYR A 50 -5.89 -15.21 -17.50
C TYR A 50 -6.43 -14.52 -16.24
N SER A 51 -5.81 -14.82 -15.10
CA SER A 51 -6.14 -14.17 -13.85
C SER A 51 -5.51 -12.78 -13.77
N PRO A 52 -6.17 -11.79 -13.16
CA PRO A 52 -5.58 -10.49 -12.91
C PRO A 52 -4.45 -10.58 -11.90
N VAL A 53 -3.47 -9.68 -12.05
CA VAL A 53 -2.39 -9.51 -11.07
C VAL A 53 -2.74 -8.34 -10.17
N THR A 54 -2.61 -8.53 -8.87
CA THR A 54 -2.80 -7.46 -7.89
C THR A 54 -1.48 -7.07 -7.25
N VAL A 55 -1.23 -5.76 -7.20
CA VAL A 55 -0.12 -5.14 -6.49
C VAL A 55 -0.69 -4.38 -5.30
N ASP A 56 -0.32 -4.81 -4.11
CA ASP A 56 -0.67 -4.15 -2.85
C ASP A 56 0.56 -3.46 -2.28
N ALA A 57 0.38 -2.22 -1.83
CA ALA A 57 1.38 -1.45 -1.10
C ALA A 57 0.81 -1.00 0.26
N GLN A 58 1.63 -1.13 1.31
CA GLN A 58 1.33 -0.62 2.63
C GLN A 58 2.47 0.27 3.11
N PHE A 59 2.17 1.51 3.45
CA PHE A 59 3.10 2.41 4.15
C PHE A 59 2.74 2.46 5.63
N THR A 60 3.72 2.36 6.52
CA THR A 60 3.53 2.39 7.97
C THR A 60 4.52 3.33 8.62
N GLU A 61 4.04 4.11 9.59
CA GLU A 61 4.87 4.93 10.47
C GLU A 61 4.44 4.77 11.93
N ASP A 62 5.43 4.65 12.80
CA ASP A 62 5.25 4.57 14.24
C ASP A 62 5.29 5.98 14.84
N GLY A 63 4.28 6.30 15.64
CA GLY A 63 4.15 7.54 16.38
C GLY A 63 4.49 7.38 17.87
N ALA A 64 4.31 8.48 18.60
CA ALA A 64 4.48 8.48 20.06
C ALA A 64 3.44 7.57 20.75
N ALA A 65 3.75 7.16 21.99
CA ALA A 65 2.87 6.33 22.83
C ALA A 65 2.43 4.99 22.19
N GLY A 66 3.22 4.46 21.25
CA GLY A 66 2.91 3.21 20.55
C GLY A 66 1.80 3.35 19.50
N ALA A 67 1.46 4.58 19.09
CA ALA A 67 0.56 4.80 17.96
C ALA A 67 1.22 4.28 16.68
N VAL A 68 0.43 3.68 15.79
CA VAL A 68 0.89 3.24 14.48
C VAL A 68 -0.13 3.71 13.46
N LEU A 69 0.32 4.44 12.45
CA LEU A 69 -0.53 4.87 11.34
C LEU A 69 -0.15 4.13 10.06
N ARG A 70 -1.15 3.80 9.25
CA ARG A 70 -0.99 2.99 8.05
C ARG A 70 -1.76 3.60 6.89
N GLY A 71 -1.15 3.60 5.71
CA GLY A 71 -1.81 3.87 4.44
C GLY A 71 -1.73 2.67 3.51
N TRP A 72 -2.73 2.53 2.66
CA TRP A 72 -2.89 1.39 1.75
C TRP A 72 -3.12 1.83 0.31
N GLY A 73 -2.50 1.12 -0.63
CA GLY A 73 -2.69 1.31 -2.05
C GLY A 73 -2.80 -0.02 -2.77
N ARG A 74 -3.70 -0.10 -3.76
CA ARG A 74 -3.92 -1.30 -4.57
C ARG A 74 -4.02 -0.93 -6.03
N VAL A 75 -3.30 -1.67 -6.87
CA VAL A 75 -3.40 -1.61 -8.32
C VAL A 75 -3.66 -3.01 -8.85
N THR A 76 -4.68 -3.15 -9.69
CA THR A 76 -4.98 -4.40 -10.38
C THR A 76 -4.63 -4.25 -11.85
N VAL A 77 -3.75 -5.11 -12.35
CA VAL A 77 -3.38 -5.20 -13.76
C VAL A 77 -4.23 -6.30 -14.38
N MET A 78 -5.08 -5.91 -15.31
CA MET A 78 -5.98 -6.81 -16.01
C MET A 78 -5.28 -7.44 -17.22
N PRO A 79 -5.57 -8.72 -17.53
CA PRO A 79 -5.19 -9.30 -18.81
C PRO A 79 -5.95 -8.62 -19.96
N VAL A 80 -5.39 -8.69 -21.16
CA VAL A 80 -6.01 -8.11 -22.36
C VAL A 80 -6.51 -9.26 -23.24
N GLY A 81 -7.84 -9.36 -23.40
CA GLY A 81 -8.44 -10.44 -24.18
C GLY A 81 -8.12 -11.82 -23.57
N THR A 82 -7.49 -12.69 -24.37
CA THR A 82 -7.05 -14.03 -23.96
C THR A 82 -5.57 -14.09 -23.60
N ASP A 83 -4.84 -12.98 -23.64
CA ASP A 83 -3.41 -12.96 -23.38
C ASP A 83 -3.12 -12.84 -21.87
N PRO A 84 -1.96 -13.35 -21.41
CA PRO A 84 -1.50 -13.14 -20.04
C PRO A 84 -1.38 -11.66 -19.69
N VAL A 85 -1.36 -11.37 -18.39
CA VAL A 85 -1.02 -10.03 -17.90
C VAL A 85 0.40 -9.66 -18.35
N VAL A 86 0.52 -8.53 -19.06
CA VAL A 86 1.80 -7.98 -19.48
C VAL A 86 2.42 -7.18 -18.32
N PRO A 87 3.75 -7.29 -18.09
CA PRO A 87 4.52 -6.42 -17.18
C PRO A 87 4.16 -4.94 -17.30
N ASP A 88 3.37 -4.43 -16.35
CA ASP A 88 3.22 -3.01 -16.14
C ASP A 88 4.28 -2.52 -15.15
N GLN A 89 5.33 -1.91 -15.70
CA GLN A 89 6.46 -1.41 -14.91
C GLN A 89 6.08 -0.25 -13.96
N THR A 90 4.89 0.35 -14.13
CA THR A 90 4.41 1.45 -13.28
C THR A 90 3.45 1.01 -12.19
N ALA A 91 2.99 -0.24 -12.18
CA ALA A 91 1.96 -0.71 -11.25
C ALA A 91 2.37 -0.52 -9.77
N VAL A 92 3.64 -0.78 -9.46
CA VAL A 92 4.18 -0.57 -8.10
C VAL A 92 4.25 0.92 -7.75
N GLN A 93 4.73 1.76 -8.68
CA GLN A 93 4.78 3.22 -8.50
C GLN A 93 3.40 3.77 -8.15
N ARG A 94 2.37 3.33 -8.88
CA ARG A 94 0.98 3.73 -8.66
C ARG A 94 0.43 3.21 -7.33
N ALA A 95 0.71 1.95 -6.96
CA ALA A 95 0.26 1.40 -5.68
C ALA A 95 0.92 2.12 -4.49
N VAL A 96 2.22 2.41 -4.59
CA VAL A 96 2.96 3.16 -3.57
C VAL A 96 2.46 4.59 -3.44
N ALA A 97 2.26 5.30 -4.55
CA ALA A 97 1.70 6.65 -4.54
C ALA A 97 0.31 6.67 -3.86
N ALA A 98 -0.57 5.72 -4.20
CA ALA A 98 -1.87 5.60 -3.56
C ALA A 98 -1.77 5.31 -2.05
N ALA A 99 -0.82 4.47 -1.62
CA ALA A 99 -0.60 4.19 -0.21
C ALA A 99 -0.13 5.41 0.59
N LEU A 100 0.70 6.27 -0.03
CA LEU A 100 1.18 7.51 0.57
C LEU A 100 0.06 8.56 0.66
N ASP A 101 -0.76 8.69 -0.38
CA ASP A 101 -1.92 9.58 -0.38
C ASP A 101 -2.94 9.17 0.70
N ASP A 102 -3.23 7.86 0.82
CA ASP A 102 -4.12 7.31 1.86
C ASP A 102 -3.54 7.55 3.27
N PHE A 103 -2.23 7.36 3.46
CA PHE A 103 -1.55 7.68 4.71
C PHE A 103 -1.69 9.16 5.09
N ALA A 104 -1.51 10.07 4.13
CA ALA A 104 -1.66 11.51 4.35
C ALA A 104 -3.10 11.85 4.75
N ALA A 105 -4.10 11.23 4.10
CA ALA A 105 -5.50 11.39 4.44
C ALA A 105 -5.83 10.88 5.86
N HIS A 106 -5.31 9.71 6.25
CA HIS A 106 -5.47 9.17 7.61
C HIS A 106 -4.80 10.06 8.66
N THR A 107 -3.64 10.66 8.34
CA THR A 107 -2.95 11.58 9.24
C THR A 107 -3.82 12.80 9.54
N ALA A 108 -4.38 13.42 8.49
CA ALA A 108 -5.28 14.57 8.64
C ALA A 108 -6.55 14.19 9.42
N ALA A 109 -7.18 13.06 9.09
CA ALA A 109 -8.38 12.59 9.78
C ALA A 109 -8.14 12.32 11.27
N TYR A 110 -6.98 11.76 11.62
CA TYR A 110 -6.62 11.50 13.02
C TYR A 110 -6.32 12.79 13.79
N ALA A 111 -5.66 13.77 13.16
CA ALA A 111 -5.47 15.10 13.75
C ALA A 111 -6.81 15.79 14.05
N ASP A 112 -7.75 15.76 13.09
CA ASP A 112 -9.11 16.29 13.25
C ASP A 112 -9.90 15.57 14.34
N LEU A 113 -9.67 14.27 14.51
CA LEU A 113 -10.29 13.46 15.57
C LEU A 113 -9.80 13.88 16.95
N CYS A 114 -8.48 14.01 17.10
CA CYS A 114 -7.84 14.47 18.33
C CYS A 114 -8.28 15.88 18.71
N ALA A 115 -8.42 16.79 17.73
CA ALA A 115 -8.92 18.14 17.97
C ALA A 115 -10.37 18.15 18.46
N ARG A 116 -11.24 17.29 17.89
CA ARG A 116 -12.65 17.18 18.28
C ARG A 116 -12.87 16.59 19.68
N TRP A 117 -11.99 15.69 20.10
CA TRP A 117 -12.07 15.04 21.41
C TRP A 117 -11.00 15.50 22.39
N ALA A 118 -10.48 16.73 22.21
CA ALA A 118 -9.68 17.37 23.24
C ALA A 118 -10.51 17.44 24.54
N PRO A 119 -10.01 16.92 25.67
CA PRO A 119 -10.70 17.05 26.94
C PRO A 119 -10.99 18.53 27.20
N ALA A 120 -12.24 18.88 27.52
CA ALA A 120 -12.54 20.19 28.06
C ALA A 120 -11.63 20.38 29.27
N GLY A 121 -10.77 21.39 29.24
CA GLY A 121 -9.66 21.54 30.19
C GLY A 121 -10.10 21.18 31.59
N GLY A 122 -9.47 20.14 32.15
CA GLY A 122 -9.60 19.88 33.57
C GLY A 122 -9.03 21.10 34.28
N ASP A 123 -9.87 21.77 35.08
CA ASP A 123 -9.35 22.70 36.07
C ASP A 123 -8.17 22.02 36.77
N PRO A 124 -7.04 22.72 36.96
CA PRO A 124 -5.94 22.15 37.72
C PRO A 124 -6.47 21.91 39.12
N GLY A 125 -6.81 20.64 39.41
CA GLY A 125 -7.24 20.23 40.73
C GLY A 125 -6.15 20.65 41.70
N THR A 126 -6.43 21.66 42.50
CA THR A 126 -5.59 22.06 43.63
C THR A 126 -5.69 20.91 44.63
N GLY A 127 -4.86 19.88 44.43
CA GLY A 127 -4.72 18.78 45.37
C GLY A 127 -4.23 19.34 46.71
N THR A 128 -5.16 19.52 47.63
CA THR A 128 -4.93 19.69 49.07
C THR A 128 -5.03 18.34 49.75
#